data_AF-A0A6C9EJ59-F1
#
_entry.id   AF-A0A6C9EJ59-F1
#
_cell.length_a   1.000
_cell.length_b   1.000
_cell.length_c   1.000
_cell.angle_alpha   90.00
_cell.angle_beta   90.00
_cell.angle_gamma   90.00
#
_symmetry.space_group_name_H-M   'P 1'
#
loop_
_entity.id
_entity.type
_entity.pdbx_description
1 polymer ?
#
loop_
_entity_poly.entity_id
_entity_poly.type
_entity_poly.pdbx_seq_one_letter_code
_entity_poly.pdbx_strand_id
1 'polypeptide(L)'
;MELAADRAARRTWNRVDANNIQASWKSISRDFLTLFSTIQTKSAETAIDASGMMLAEQGVYVTPHALANPNAFAGWAPSGLDIASYFQSPVFAALHAIRTGSSPLEALEYGRNLLVMLTSLAVMDTARQAESLDITSRPKVGYVRVESATCCDRCMLLAGKWFRFNEGFLRHPHCHGRHVPCSQGMAKQQGWISDPMEGFKSLSREEQDKRFGANYAQAIRDGADIYQVVNSKRGMQRVGKGYTALTTSEGTTRYGWASMQYAQQSGRRMKRRLSIDGIYSL
;
A
#
# COMPACT_ATOMS: atom_id res chain seq x y z
N MET A 1 14.84 -2.24 -11.14
CA MET A 1 15.30 -1.19 -10.21
C MET A 1 15.37 -1.69 -8.77
N GLU A 2 14.30 -2.29 -8.23
CA GLU A 2 14.24 -2.82 -6.86
C GLU A 2 15.42 -3.73 -6.47
N LEU A 3 15.70 -4.78 -7.26
CA LEU A 3 16.84 -5.69 -6.98
C LEU A 3 18.19 -4.98 -6.89
N ALA A 4 18.41 -3.92 -7.68
CA ALA A 4 19.64 -3.15 -7.63
C ALA A 4 19.72 -2.33 -6.33
N ALA A 5 18.60 -1.72 -5.94
CA ALA A 5 18.47 -0.96 -4.71
C ALA A 5 18.68 -1.85 -3.48
N ASP A 6 18.04 -3.02 -3.43
CA ASP A 6 18.20 -4.00 -2.35
C ASP A 6 19.63 -4.48 -2.20
N ARG A 7 20.32 -4.78 -3.31
CA ARG A 7 21.73 -5.17 -3.30
C ARG A 7 22.61 -4.03 -2.79
N ALA A 8 22.36 -2.79 -3.20
CA ALA A 8 23.09 -1.62 -2.72
C ALA A 8 22.88 -1.44 -1.21
N ALA A 9 21.63 -1.49 -0.74
CA ALA A 9 21.28 -1.41 0.68
C ALA A 9 22.01 -2.46 1.53
N ARG A 10 21.96 -3.74 1.11
CA ARG A 10 22.64 -4.83 1.82
C ARG A 10 24.16 -4.63 1.84
N ARG A 11 24.77 -4.30 0.70
CA ARG A 11 26.22 -4.09 0.59
C ARG A 11 26.69 -2.93 1.47
N THR A 12 25.96 -1.83 1.50
CA THR A 12 26.28 -0.69 2.35
C THR A 12 26.11 -1.05 3.81
N TRP A 13 24.98 -1.64 4.20
CA TRP A 13 24.71 -1.96 5.61
C TRP A 13 25.69 -2.98 6.20
N ASN A 14 26.18 -3.92 5.41
CA ASN A 14 27.19 -4.89 5.86
C ASN A 14 28.52 -4.26 6.31
N ARG A 15 28.74 -2.97 6.02
CA ARG A 15 29.92 -2.20 6.45
C ARG A 15 29.69 -1.39 7.72
N VAL A 16 28.48 -1.44 8.30
CA VAL A 16 28.16 -0.76 9.56
C VAL A 16 28.87 -1.46 10.72
N ASP A 17 29.57 -0.67 11.53
CA ASP A 17 30.25 -1.15 12.74
C ASP A 17 29.24 -1.30 13.88
N ALA A 18 29.13 -2.51 14.42
CA ALA A 18 28.25 -2.84 15.53
C ALA A 18 28.52 -2.01 16.79
N ASN A 19 29.78 -1.60 17.00
CA ASN A 19 30.19 -0.81 18.16
C ASN A 19 30.04 0.70 17.92
N ASN A 20 29.83 1.12 16.67
CA ASN A 20 29.75 2.53 16.30
C ASN A 20 28.78 2.76 15.13
N ILE A 21 27.54 2.30 15.31
CA ILE A 21 26.52 2.23 14.27
C ILE A 21 26.27 3.60 13.62
N GLN A 22 26.08 4.65 14.42
CA GLN A 22 25.73 5.97 13.90
C GLN A 22 26.88 6.62 13.12
N ALA A 23 28.12 6.57 13.63
CA ALA A 23 29.25 7.19 12.95
C ALA A 23 29.66 6.39 11.69
N SER A 24 29.65 5.06 11.77
CA SER A 24 29.96 4.20 10.62
C SER A 24 28.90 4.33 9.52
N TRP A 25 27.61 4.44 9.86
CA TRP A 25 26.57 4.73 8.86
C TRP A 25 26.78 6.09 8.19
N LYS A 26 27.04 7.14 8.98
CA LYS A 26 27.26 8.50 8.47
C LYS A 26 28.42 8.57 7.47
N SER A 27 29.47 7.78 7.66
CA SER A 27 30.63 7.77 6.76
C SER A 27 30.38 7.03 5.44
N ILE A 28 29.53 6.00 5.43
CA ILE A 28 29.27 5.15 4.25
C ILE A 28 27.98 5.50 3.51
N SER A 29 27.04 6.22 4.13
CA SER A 29 25.70 6.43 3.57
C SER A 29 25.70 7.36 2.35
N ARG A 30 26.70 8.24 2.19
CA ARG A 30 26.72 9.23 1.10
C ARG A 30 26.73 8.60 -0.28
N ASP A 31 27.54 7.57 -0.49
CA ASP A 31 27.62 6.86 -1.78
C ASP A 31 26.34 6.09 -2.06
N PHE A 32 25.75 5.49 -1.01
CA PHE A 32 24.45 4.83 -1.10
C PHE A 32 23.34 5.81 -1.50
N LEU A 33 23.29 7.00 -0.90
CA LEU A 33 22.29 8.02 -1.22
C LEU A 33 22.43 8.53 -2.66
N THR A 34 23.67 8.73 -3.13
CA THR A 34 23.93 9.13 -4.53
C THR A 34 23.42 8.07 -5.49
N LEU A 35 23.79 6.80 -5.28
CA LEU A 35 23.32 5.69 -6.10
C LEU A 35 21.79 5.53 -6.03
N PHE A 36 21.21 5.67 -4.84
CA PHE A 36 19.78 5.54 -4.65
C PHE A 36 19.00 6.64 -5.39
N SER A 37 19.48 7.88 -5.39
CA SER A 37 18.91 8.96 -6.19
C SER A 37 18.93 8.65 -7.69
N THR A 38 20.01 8.06 -8.22
CA THR A 38 20.06 7.57 -9.61
C THR A 38 19.01 6.48 -9.87
N ILE A 39 18.85 5.55 -8.92
CA ILE A 39 17.83 4.50 -9.00
C ILE A 39 16.42 5.12 -9.01
N GLN A 40 16.17 6.14 -8.18
CA GLN A 40 14.89 6.86 -8.14
C GLN A 40 14.60 7.51 -9.50
N THR A 41 15.53 8.31 -10.03
CA THR A 41 15.37 8.98 -11.33
C THR A 41 15.04 7.97 -12.43
N LYS A 42 15.83 6.88 -12.52
CA LYS A 42 15.61 5.88 -13.58
C LYS A 42 14.33 5.07 -13.37
N SER A 43 13.90 4.88 -12.12
CA SER A 43 12.61 4.25 -11.81
C SER A 43 11.44 5.15 -12.21
N ALA A 44 11.55 6.46 -12.02
CA ALA A 44 10.54 7.43 -12.47
C ALA A 44 10.46 7.49 -14.01
N GLU A 45 11.60 7.60 -14.68
CA GLU A 45 11.72 7.59 -16.14
C GLU A 45 11.05 6.34 -16.74
N THR A 46 11.41 5.16 -16.24
CA THR A 46 10.84 3.88 -16.70
C THR A 46 9.31 3.84 -16.54
N ALA A 47 8.78 4.38 -15.44
CA ALA A 47 7.34 4.38 -15.18
C ALA A 47 6.56 5.34 -16.09
N ILE A 48 7.13 6.52 -16.36
CA ILE A 48 6.56 7.50 -17.30
C ILE A 48 6.51 6.91 -18.71
N ASP A 49 7.62 6.33 -19.18
CA ASP A 49 7.70 5.72 -20.51
C ASP A 49 6.71 4.55 -20.65
N ALA A 50 6.65 3.68 -19.63
CA ALA A 50 5.74 2.55 -19.62
C ALA A 50 4.27 2.98 -19.71
N SER A 51 3.89 4.09 -19.06
CA SER A 51 2.51 4.60 -19.10
C SER A 51 2.10 4.99 -20.52
N GLY A 52 2.97 5.68 -21.24
CA GLY A 52 2.76 6.02 -22.65
C GLY A 52 2.69 4.80 -23.56
N MET A 53 3.60 3.83 -23.36
CA MET A 53 3.62 2.58 -24.13
C MET A 53 2.36 1.75 -23.91
N MET A 54 1.91 1.59 -22.66
CA MET A 54 0.68 0.86 -22.34
C MET A 54 -0.54 1.48 -23.03
N LEU A 55 -0.67 2.82 -23.03
CA LEU A 55 -1.77 3.48 -23.74
C LEU A 55 -1.69 3.30 -25.26
N ALA A 56 -0.48 3.29 -25.83
CA ALA A 56 -0.27 3.05 -27.25
C ALA A 56 -0.60 1.62 -27.65
N GLU A 57 -0.18 0.62 -26.88
CA GLU A 57 -0.50 -0.80 -27.10
C GLU A 57 -2.01 -1.06 -27.07
N GLN A 58 -2.73 -0.30 -26.24
CA GLN A 58 -4.18 -0.36 -26.14
C GLN A 58 -4.91 0.40 -27.27
N GLY A 59 -4.19 1.06 -28.18
CA GLY A 59 -4.77 1.87 -29.25
C GLY A 59 -5.45 3.16 -28.78
N VAL A 60 -5.18 3.60 -27.54
CA VAL A 60 -5.81 4.77 -26.90
C VAL A 60 -4.75 5.78 -26.44
N TYR A 61 -3.66 5.92 -27.20
CA TYR A 61 -2.62 6.88 -26.89
C TYR A 61 -3.20 8.30 -26.78
N VAL A 62 -2.91 8.96 -25.67
CA VAL A 62 -3.28 10.36 -25.43
C VAL A 62 -2.00 11.15 -25.20
N THR A 63 -1.73 12.15 -26.04
CA THR A 63 -0.58 13.05 -25.87
C THR A 63 -0.67 13.79 -24.53
N PRO A 64 0.41 13.81 -23.72
CA PRO A 64 0.43 14.55 -22.47
C PRO A 64 0.52 16.06 -22.73
N HIS A 65 -0.13 16.88 -21.90
CA HIS A 65 0.00 18.33 -21.95
C HIS A 65 1.38 18.83 -21.49
N ALA A 66 2.08 18.02 -20.68
CA ALA A 66 3.42 18.30 -20.20
C ALA A 66 4.12 16.99 -19.83
N LEU A 67 5.45 16.97 -19.97
CA LEU A 67 6.27 15.84 -19.55
C LEU A 67 6.73 16.03 -18.10
N ALA A 68 6.60 14.99 -17.30
CA ALA A 68 7.15 14.97 -15.95
C ALA A 68 8.68 14.98 -16.01
N ASN A 69 9.33 15.75 -15.13
CA ASN A 69 10.79 15.73 -14.97
C ASN A 69 11.17 14.57 -14.01
N PRO A 70 11.80 13.47 -14.48
CA PRO A 70 12.12 12.33 -13.62
C PRO A 70 13.07 12.68 -12.47
N ASN A 71 13.91 13.70 -12.65
CA ASN A 71 14.86 14.15 -11.62
C ASN A 71 14.15 14.76 -10.39
N ALA A 72 12.93 15.27 -10.55
CA ALA A 72 12.16 15.85 -9.45
C ALA A 72 11.71 14.81 -8.40
N PHE A 73 11.77 13.51 -8.74
CA PHE A 73 11.40 12.43 -7.83
C PHE A 73 12.56 11.87 -7.02
N ALA A 74 13.80 12.26 -7.33
CA ALA A 74 14.97 11.85 -6.59
C ALA A 74 15.12 12.67 -5.29
N GLY A 75 15.64 12.04 -4.25
CA GLY A 75 15.92 12.71 -2.98
C GLY A 75 14.77 12.72 -1.98
N TRP A 76 13.62 12.12 -2.32
CA TRP A 76 12.42 12.11 -1.49
C TRP A 76 11.97 10.70 -1.14
N ALA A 77 11.58 10.52 0.11
CA ALA A 77 10.93 9.30 0.58
C ALA A 77 9.41 9.36 0.38
N PRO A 78 8.71 8.21 0.43
CA PRO A 78 7.25 8.16 0.31
C PRO A 78 6.50 8.96 1.38
N SER A 79 7.12 9.14 2.55
CA SER A 79 6.59 9.93 3.65
C SER A 79 6.70 11.45 3.45
N GLY A 80 7.33 11.91 2.36
CA GLY A 80 7.66 13.32 2.14
C GLY A 80 8.92 13.80 2.86
N LEU A 81 9.60 12.91 3.61
CA LEU A 81 10.90 13.22 4.20
C LEU A 81 11.98 13.28 3.11
N ASP A 82 13.04 14.04 3.39
CA ASP A 82 14.26 13.92 2.61
C ASP A 82 14.83 12.49 2.75
N ILE A 83 15.40 11.98 1.66
CA ILE A 83 15.80 10.57 1.59
C ILE A 83 16.93 10.23 2.57
N ALA A 84 17.76 11.19 2.94
CA ALA A 84 18.84 10.98 3.89
C ALA A 84 18.31 10.76 5.31
N SER A 85 17.32 11.55 5.74
CA SER A 85 16.60 11.38 7.00
C SER A 85 15.79 10.08 7.02
N TYR A 86 15.12 9.75 5.92
CA TYR A 86 14.37 8.50 5.80
C TYR A 86 15.24 7.27 6.08
N PHE A 87 16.45 7.24 5.51
CA PHE A 87 17.42 6.17 5.72
C PHE A 87 18.24 6.29 7.02
N GLN A 88 17.92 7.22 7.92
CA GLN A 88 18.37 7.12 9.32
C GLN A 88 17.51 6.15 10.13
N SER A 89 16.29 5.83 9.69
CA SER A 89 15.36 4.93 10.41
C SER A 89 15.99 3.56 10.78
N PRO A 90 16.75 2.89 9.89
CA PRO A 90 17.46 1.65 10.22
C PRO A 90 18.48 1.80 11.36
N VAL A 91 19.16 2.94 11.46
CA VAL A 91 20.14 3.22 12.53
C VAL A 91 19.41 3.33 13.87
N PHE A 92 18.34 4.13 13.92
CA PHE A 92 17.55 4.27 15.14
C PHE A 92 16.89 2.96 15.56
N ALA A 93 16.42 2.17 14.60
CA ALA A 93 15.87 0.84 14.83
C ALA A 93 16.90 -0.11 15.46
N ALA A 94 18.12 -0.16 14.93
CA ALA A 94 19.19 -1.00 15.49
C ALA A 94 19.61 -0.53 16.90
N LEU A 95 19.81 0.77 17.10
CA LEU A 95 20.15 1.34 18.41
C LEU A 95 19.04 1.10 19.45
N HIS A 96 17.77 1.21 19.04
CA HIS A 96 16.64 0.90 19.89
C HIS A 96 16.62 -0.58 20.28
N ALA A 97 16.86 -1.50 19.34
CA ALA A 97 16.93 -2.94 19.62
C ALA A 97 18.02 -3.28 20.66
N ILE A 98 19.21 -2.68 20.53
CA ILE A 98 20.29 -2.82 21.53
C ILE A 98 19.82 -2.32 22.90
N ARG A 99 19.21 -1.12 22.93
CA ARG A 99 18.69 -0.53 24.18
C ARG A 99 17.62 -1.42 24.84
N THR A 100 16.86 -2.19 24.05
CA THR A 100 15.83 -3.10 24.55
C THR A 100 16.32 -4.54 24.82
N GLY A 101 17.63 -4.77 24.72
CA GLY A 101 18.26 -6.03 25.15
C GLY A 101 18.66 -7.00 24.04
N SER A 102 18.51 -6.65 22.76
CA SER A 102 19.05 -7.45 21.65
C SER A 102 20.58 -7.39 21.61
N SER A 103 21.22 -8.47 21.15
CA SER A 103 22.65 -8.44 20.88
C SER A 103 22.98 -7.48 19.71
N PRO A 104 24.20 -6.93 19.64
CA PRO A 104 24.59 -6.05 18.53
C PRO A 104 24.42 -6.69 17.14
N LEU A 105 24.64 -8.00 17.03
CA LEU A 105 24.48 -8.73 15.77
C LEU A 105 23.00 -8.82 15.34
N GLU A 106 22.11 -9.19 16.25
CA GLU A 106 20.66 -9.23 15.99
C GLU A 106 20.11 -7.84 15.65
N ALA A 107 20.58 -6.81 16.36
CA ALA A 107 20.18 -5.43 16.11
C ALA A 107 20.63 -4.93 14.72
N LEU A 108 21.84 -5.28 14.30
CA LEU A 108 22.31 -4.99 12.93
C LEU A 108 21.51 -5.75 11.89
N GLU A 109 21.14 -7.00 12.13
CA GLU A 109 20.28 -7.75 11.22
C GLU A 109 18.90 -7.09 11.08
N TYR A 110 18.30 -6.64 12.18
CA TYR A 110 17.05 -5.90 12.17
C TYR A 110 17.15 -4.61 11.35
N GLY A 111 18.19 -3.81 11.58
CA GLY A 111 18.44 -2.60 10.80
C GLY A 111 18.64 -2.89 9.31
N ARG A 112 19.36 -3.96 8.96
CA ARG A 112 19.55 -4.38 7.55
C ARG A 112 18.23 -4.70 6.87
N ASN A 113 17.38 -5.49 7.53
CA ASN A 113 16.10 -5.92 6.98
C ASN A 113 15.16 -4.72 6.82
N LEU A 114 15.17 -3.79 7.77
CA LEU A 114 14.45 -2.53 7.66
C LEU A 114 14.96 -1.68 6.50
N LEU A 115 16.28 -1.50 6.35
CA LEU A 115 16.84 -0.73 5.23
C LEU A 115 16.42 -1.30 3.87
N VAL A 116 16.48 -2.62 3.69
CA VAL A 116 16.04 -3.29 2.47
C VAL A 116 14.57 -3.02 2.19
N MET A 117 13.71 -3.19 3.20
CA MET A 117 12.28 -2.93 3.06
C MET A 117 12.00 -1.47 2.68
N LEU A 118 12.63 -0.50 3.37
CA LEU A 118 12.47 0.93 3.08
C LEU A 118 12.96 1.29 1.67
N THR A 119 14.08 0.69 1.25
CA THR A 119 14.66 0.88 -0.09
C THR A 119 13.70 0.41 -1.19
N SER A 120 13.15 -0.80 -1.07
CA SER A 120 12.15 -1.34 -1.99
C SER A 120 10.89 -0.46 -2.05
N LEU A 121 10.36 -0.07 -0.89
CA LEU A 121 9.20 0.82 -0.81
C LEU A 121 9.42 2.15 -1.54
N ALA A 122 10.55 2.81 -1.25
CA ALA A 122 10.87 4.11 -1.83
C ALA A 122 11.02 4.05 -3.36
N VAL A 123 11.65 3.01 -3.92
CA VAL A 123 11.74 2.84 -5.39
C VAL A 123 10.36 2.65 -6.02
N MET A 124 9.52 1.78 -5.44
CA MET A 124 8.18 1.53 -5.96
C MET A 124 7.28 2.76 -5.90
N ASP A 125 7.37 3.53 -4.81
CA ASP A 125 6.60 4.77 -4.66
C ASP A 125 7.11 5.88 -5.55
N THR A 126 8.41 5.94 -5.86
CA THR A 126 8.93 6.86 -6.89
C THR A 126 8.32 6.53 -8.26
N ALA A 127 8.35 5.27 -8.70
CA ALA A 127 7.76 4.86 -9.98
C ALA A 127 6.28 5.26 -10.08
N ARG A 128 5.52 4.95 -9.04
CA ARG A 128 4.09 5.24 -8.99
C ARG A 128 3.78 6.74 -9.00
N GLN A 129 4.50 7.54 -8.22
CA GLN A 129 4.26 8.98 -8.20
C GLN A 129 4.53 9.59 -9.57
N ALA A 130 5.55 9.07 -10.28
CA ALA A 130 5.86 9.46 -11.64
C ALA A 130 4.75 9.06 -12.63
N GLU A 131 4.26 7.81 -12.57
CA GLU A 131 3.09 7.34 -13.34
C GLU A 131 1.84 8.20 -13.06
N SER A 132 1.56 8.49 -11.79
CA SER A 132 0.42 9.32 -11.39
C SER A 132 0.50 10.73 -11.99
N LEU A 133 1.69 11.32 -12.06
CA LEU A 133 1.91 12.63 -12.66
C LEU A 133 1.77 12.57 -14.18
N ASP A 134 2.29 11.54 -14.85
CA ASP A 134 2.12 11.33 -16.30
C ASP A 134 0.63 11.14 -16.65
N ILE A 135 -0.09 10.31 -15.92
CA ILE A 135 -1.54 10.14 -16.12
C ILE A 135 -2.29 11.46 -15.92
N THR A 136 -1.89 12.26 -14.92
CA THR A 136 -2.50 13.58 -14.68
C THR A 136 -2.33 14.52 -15.86
N SER A 137 -1.19 14.46 -16.56
CA SER A 137 -0.93 15.32 -17.72
C SER A 137 -1.69 14.87 -18.98
N ARG A 138 -2.30 13.68 -18.99
CA ARG A 138 -3.05 13.13 -20.12
C ARG A 138 -4.57 13.29 -19.91
N PRO A 139 -5.26 14.12 -20.70
CA PRO A 139 -6.69 14.35 -20.53
C PRO A 139 -7.51 13.06 -20.71
N LYS A 140 -8.52 12.86 -19.85
CA LYS A 140 -9.43 11.71 -19.84
C LYS A 140 -8.77 10.34 -19.60
N VAL A 141 -7.48 10.32 -19.23
CA VAL A 141 -6.80 9.11 -18.78
C VAL A 141 -6.91 8.99 -17.26
N GLY A 142 -7.13 7.76 -16.81
CA GLY A 142 -7.03 7.33 -15.43
C GLY A 142 -6.37 5.97 -15.40
N TYR A 143 -6.72 5.13 -14.43
CA TYR A 143 -6.20 3.76 -14.36
C TYR A 143 -7.25 2.78 -13.84
N VAL A 144 -7.17 1.55 -14.33
CA VAL A 144 -7.78 0.41 -13.66
C VAL A 144 -6.76 -0.19 -12.69
N ARG A 145 -7.22 -0.49 -11.49
CA ARG A 145 -6.43 -1.18 -10.47
C ARG A 145 -6.35 -2.67 -10.76
N VAL A 146 -5.14 -3.18 -10.92
CA VAL A 146 -4.87 -4.61 -11.14
C VAL A 146 -4.16 -5.16 -9.93
N GLU A 147 -4.72 -6.19 -9.32
CA GLU A 147 -4.17 -6.80 -8.12
C GLU A 147 -3.76 -8.25 -8.40
N SER A 148 -2.80 -8.77 -7.62
CA SER A 148 -2.49 -10.19 -7.70
C SER A 148 -3.66 -11.02 -7.22
N ALA A 149 -3.76 -12.25 -7.74
CA ALA A 149 -4.74 -13.22 -7.24
C ALA A 149 -4.59 -13.50 -5.74
N THR A 150 -3.43 -13.20 -5.14
CA THR A 150 -3.09 -13.39 -3.72
C THR A 150 -3.16 -12.11 -2.88
N CYS A 151 -3.75 -11.02 -3.40
CA CYS A 151 -3.84 -9.77 -2.67
C CYS A 151 -4.68 -9.88 -1.38
N CYS A 152 -4.53 -8.91 -0.48
CA CYS A 152 -5.32 -8.85 0.75
C CYS A 152 -6.79 -8.48 0.46
N ASP A 153 -7.65 -8.68 1.46
CA ASP A 153 -9.07 -8.32 1.42
C ASP A 153 -9.34 -6.87 0.98
N ARG A 154 -8.55 -5.90 1.46
CA ARG A 154 -8.69 -4.49 1.09
C ARG A 154 -8.34 -4.21 -0.36
N CYS A 155 -7.25 -4.78 -0.86
CA CYS A 155 -6.82 -4.64 -2.25
C CYS A 155 -7.82 -5.30 -3.21
N MET A 156 -8.35 -6.46 -2.82
CA MET A 156 -9.36 -7.17 -3.62
C MET A 156 -10.61 -6.34 -3.90
N LEU A 157 -11.01 -5.46 -2.97
CA LEU A 157 -12.12 -4.52 -3.19
C LEU A 157 -11.82 -3.39 -4.17
N LEU A 158 -10.55 -3.12 -4.43
CA LEU A 158 -10.09 -2.09 -5.35
C LEU A 158 -9.80 -2.66 -6.73
N ALA A 159 -9.54 -3.96 -6.85
CA ALA A 159 -9.28 -4.63 -8.13
C ALA A 159 -10.43 -4.37 -9.13
N GLY A 160 -10.07 -4.07 -10.37
CA GLY A 160 -11.01 -3.73 -11.44
C GLY A 160 -11.63 -2.33 -11.34
N LYS A 161 -11.47 -1.60 -10.22
CA LYS A 161 -11.99 -0.24 -10.15
C LYS A 161 -11.17 0.70 -11.02
N TRP A 162 -11.88 1.53 -11.77
CA TRP A 162 -11.29 2.66 -12.48
C TRP A 162 -11.22 3.88 -11.56
N PHE A 163 -10.06 4.51 -11.49
CA PHE A 163 -9.83 5.73 -10.72
C PHE A 163 -9.28 6.83 -11.62
N ARG A 164 -9.62 8.07 -11.26
CA ARG A 164 -8.88 9.24 -11.75
C ARG A 164 -7.52 9.31 -11.04
N PHE A 165 -6.58 10.06 -11.63
CA PHE A 165 -5.20 10.21 -11.15
C PHE A 165 -5.04 10.52 -9.64
N ASN A 166 -6.04 11.11 -8.98
CA ASN A 166 -5.96 11.57 -7.58
C ASN A 166 -6.65 10.66 -6.53
N GLU A 167 -7.30 9.55 -6.89
CA GLU A 167 -8.24 8.86 -5.99
C GLU A 167 -7.81 7.48 -5.46
N GLY A 168 -6.70 6.90 -5.92
CA GLY A 168 -6.53 5.44 -5.83
C GLY A 168 -5.38 4.87 -4.99
N PHE A 169 -4.72 5.62 -4.09
CA PHE A 169 -3.43 5.10 -3.59
C PHE A 169 -3.06 5.28 -2.11
N LEU A 170 -3.72 4.49 -1.27
CA LEU A 170 -3.18 4.10 0.03
C LEU A 170 -2.68 2.65 -0.06
N ARG A 171 -1.38 2.42 0.13
CA ARG A 171 -0.79 1.08 0.19
C ARG A 171 -0.26 0.76 1.58
N HIS A 172 -0.31 -0.51 1.93
CA HIS A 172 0.42 -1.06 3.07
C HIS A 172 1.74 -1.68 2.57
N PRO A 173 2.70 -1.97 3.46
CA PRO A 173 3.88 -2.76 3.12
C PRO A 173 3.49 -4.06 2.40
N HIS A 174 4.27 -4.47 1.38
CA HIS A 174 4.03 -5.67 0.55
C HIS A 174 2.78 -5.65 -0.35
N CYS A 175 2.16 -4.49 -0.58
CA CYS A 175 1.16 -4.38 -1.64
C CYS A 175 1.82 -4.50 -3.03
N HIS A 176 1.38 -5.49 -3.83
CA HIS A 176 1.86 -5.76 -5.19
C HIS A 176 0.92 -5.28 -6.30
N GLY A 177 -0.16 -4.59 -5.93
CA GLY A 177 -1.10 -4.00 -6.88
C GLY A 177 -0.42 -3.04 -7.84
N ARG A 178 -0.83 -3.13 -9.12
CA ARG A 178 -0.37 -2.30 -10.23
C ARG A 178 -1.53 -1.51 -10.81
N HIS A 179 -1.19 -0.54 -11.62
CA HIS A 179 -2.14 0.22 -12.42
C HIS A 179 -1.95 -0.11 -13.89
N VAL A 180 -3.05 -0.09 -14.62
CA VAL A 180 -3.06 -0.09 -16.07
C VAL A 180 -3.69 1.22 -16.51
N PRO A 181 -2.90 2.16 -17.06
CA PRO A 181 -3.42 3.42 -17.58
C PRO A 181 -4.44 3.17 -18.69
N CYS A 182 -5.59 3.83 -18.61
CA CYS A 182 -6.66 3.71 -19.60
C CYS A 182 -7.72 4.82 -19.44
N SER A 183 -8.53 5.01 -20.48
CA SER A 183 -9.76 5.80 -20.36
C SER A 183 -10.87 4.97 -19.70
N GLN A 184 -11.78 5.63 -18.97
CA GLN A 184 -12.90 4.94 -18.32
C GLN A 184 -13.81 4.20 -19.32
N GLY A 185 -14.04 4.80 -20.49
CA GLY A 185 -14.87 4.21 -21.54
C GLY A 185 -14.27 2.92 -22.09
N MET A 186 -12.96 2.93 -22.35
CA MET A 186 -12.27 1.73 -22.84
C MET A 186 -12.23 0.63 -21.77
N ALA A 187 -11.93 0.97 -20.51
CA ALA A 187 -11.94 0.00 -19.42
C ALA A 187 -13.30 -0.71 -19.27
N LYS A 188 -14.40 0.02 -19.47
CA LYS A 188 -15.75 -0.56 -19.53
C LYS A 188 -15.94 -1.47 -20.73
N GLN A 189 -15.56 -1.01 -21.93
CA GLN A 189 -15.72 -1.75 -23.17
C GLN A 189 -14.95 -3.08 -23.17
N GLN A 190 -13.74 -3.09 -22.59
CA GLN A 190 -12.89 -4.28 -22.47
C GLN A 190 -13.25 -5.18 -21.28
N GLY A 191 -14.26 -4.81 -20.47
CA GLY A 191 -14.66 -5.59 -19.30
C GLY A 191 -13.60 -5.62 -18.19
N TRP A 192 -12.70 -4.63 -18.12
CA TRP A 192 -11.68 -4.55 -17.07
C TRP A 192 -12.24 -4.06 -15.73
N ILE A 193 -13.44 -3.47 -15.76
CA ILE A 193 -14.15 -3.08 -14.55
C ILE A 193 -14.93 -4.27 -14.02
N SER A 194 -14.55 -4.76 -12.85
CA SER A 194 -15.17 -5.91 -12.18
C SER A 194 -15.90 -5.52 -10.90
N ASP A 195 -16.88 -6.36 -10.52
CA ASP A 195 -17.51 -6.30 -9.20
C ASP A 195 -16.70 -7.13 -8.19
N PRO A 196 -16.26 -6.56 -7.06
CA PRO A 196 -15.58 -7.32 -6.01
C PRO A 196 -16.35 -8.54 -5.51
N MET A 197 -17.68 -8.55 -5.60
CA MET A 197 -18.49 -9.71 -5.25
C MET A 197 -18.28 -10.88 -6.23
N GLU A 198 -18.07 -10.62 -7.52
CA GLU A 198 -17.71 -11.67 -8.49
C GLU A 198 -16.33 -12.24 -8.16
N GLY A 199 -15.38 -11.39 -7.81
CA GLY A 199 -14.07 -11.82 -7.33
C GLY A 199 -14.13 -12.66 -6.06
N PHE A 200 -15.06 -12.36 -5.15
CA PHE A 200 -15.26 -13.20 -3.95
C PHE A 200 -15.82 -14.58 -4.32
N LYS A 201 -16.80 -14.62 -5.22
CA LYS A 201 -17.45 -15.85 -5.67
C LYS A 201 -16.55 -16.77 -6.50
N SER A 202 -15.51 -16.23 -7.14
CA SER A 202 -14.56 -17.04 -7.92
C SER A 202 -13.53 -17.78 -7.06
N LEU A 203 -13.37 -17.42 -5.79
CA LEU A 203 -12.48 -18.09 -4.84
C LEU A 203 -13.13 -19.35 -4.27
N SER A 204 -12.32 -20.36 -3.94
CA SER A 204 -12.77 -21.50 -3.14
C SER A 204 -13.19 -21.05 -1.73
N ARG A 205 -13.96 -21.88 -1.00
CA ARG A 205 -14.34 -21.55 0.39
C ARG A 205 -13.11 -21.36 1.27
N GLU A 206 -12.11 -22.22 1.10
CA GLU A 206 -10.83 -22.17 1.83
C GLU A 206 -10.07 -20.88 1.51
N GLU A 207 -10.07 -20.44 0.26
CA GLU A 207 -9.43 -19.19 -0.16
C GLU A 207 -10.14 -17.94 0.36
N GLN A 208 -11.48 -17.95 0.37
CA GLN A 208 -12.28 -16.90 0.98
C GLN A 208 -11.95 -16.78 2.47
N ASP A 209 -11.95 -17.90 3.20
CA ASP A 209 -11.68 -17.93 4.63
C ASP A 209 -10.23 -17.51 4.94
N LYS A 210 -9.26 -17.96 4.13
CA LYS A 210 -7.85 -17.57 4.26
C LYS A 210 -7.64 -16.07 4.05
N ARG A 211 -8.35 -15.46 3.10
CA ARG A 211 -8.15 -14.05 2.73
C ARG A 211 -8.92 -13.08 3.62
N PHE A 212 -10.19 -13.39 3.91
CA PHE A 212 -11.07 -12.49 4.66
C PHE A 212 -11.08 -12.82 6.16
N GLY A 213 -10.75 -14.06 6.55
CA GLY A 213 -11.03 -14.64 7.87
C GLY A 213 -12.36 -15.39 7.83
N ALA A 214 -12.45 -16.55 8.50
CA ALA A 214 -13.60 -17.45 8.42
C ALA A 214 -14.95 -16.75 8.71
N ASN A 215 -15.05 -16.01 9.81
CA ASN A 215 -16.28 -15.29 10.18
C ASN A 215 -16.65 -14.18 9.18
N TYR A 216 -15.65 -13.47 8.66
CA TYR A 216 -15.84 -12.39 7.69
C TYR A 216 -16.26 -12.93 6.32
N ALA A 217 -15.64 -14.04 5.89
CA ALA A 217 -16.06 -14.75 4.68
C ALA A 217 -17.49 -15.29 4.82
N GLN A 218 -17.84 -15.86 5.99
CA GLN A 218 -19.19 -16.33 6.26
C GLN A 218 -20.21 -15.19 6.23
N ALA A 219 -19.90 -14.02 6.82
CA ALA A 219 -20.75 -12.84 6.73
C ALA A 219 -21.06 -12.42 5.29
N ILE A 220 -20.06 -12.47 4.40
CA ILE A 220 -20.25 -12.14 2.97
C ILE A 220 -21.15 -13.18 2.29
N ARG A 221 -20.95 -14.48 2.59
CA ARG A 221 -21.81 -15.57 2.08
C ARG A 221 -23.26 -15.42 2.55
N ASP A 222 -23.45 -14.94 3.77
CA ASP A 222 -24.77 -14.71 4.38
C ASP A 222 -25.42 -13.40 3.87
N GLY A 223 -24.76 -12.69 2.95
CA GLY A 223 -25.32 -11.52 2.26
C GLY A 223 -24.92 -10.16 2.84
N ALA A 224 -23.95 -10.11 3.76
CA ALA A 224 -23.39 -8.85 4.21
C ALA A 224 -22.69 -8.11 3.05
N ASP A 225 -22.72 -6.77 3.11
CA ASP A 225 -22.08 -5.94 2.09
C ASP A 225 -20.56 -6.07 2.20
N ILE A 226 -19.90 -6.55 1.13
CA ILE A 226 -18.47 -6.85 1.13
C ILE A 226 -17.59 -5.62 1.47
N TYR A 227 -18.00 -4.42 1.09
CA TYR A 227 -17.28 -3.19 1.46
C TYR A 227 -17.39 -2.91 2.94
N GLN A 228 -18.59 -3.07 3.51
CA GLN A 228 -18.85 -2.89 4.93
C GLN A 228 -18.10 -3.94 5.76
N VAL A 229 -18.10 -5.20 5.32
CA VAL A 229 -17.38 -6.30 5.99
C VAL A 229 -15.88 -5.99 6.07
N VAL A 230 -15.24 -5.65 4.96
CA VAL A 230 -13.79 -5.36 4.96
C VAL A 230 -13.46 -4.09 5.74
N ASN A 231 -14.28 -3.04 5.61
CA ASN A 231 -14.06 -1.80 6.34
C ASN A 231 -14.35 -1.94 7.84
N SER A 232 -15.19 -2.90 8.26
CA SER A 232 -15.49 -3.12 9.68
C SER A 232 -14.30 -3.50 10.55
N LYS A 233 -13.19 -3.94 9.91
CA LYS A 233 -11.89 -4.16 10.55
C LYS A 233 -11.21 -2.86 10.98
N ARG A 234 -11.67 -1.69 10.51
CA ARG A 234 -11.18 -0.38 10.94
C ARG A 234 -11.83 -0.01 12.28
N GLY A 235 -11.07 0.66 13.14
CA GLY A 235 -11.59 1.14 14.43
C GLY A 235 -11.87 0.07 15.48
N MET A 236 -11.51 -1.20 15.22
CA MET A 236 -11.59 -2.26 16.23
C MET A 236 -10.70 -1.90 17.44
N GLN A 237 -11.28 -1.89 18.63
CA GLN A 237 -10.54 -1.66 19.87
C GLN A 237 -10.53 -2.90 20.75
N ARG A 238 -9.38 -3.14 21.37
CA ARG A 238 -9.25 -4.13 22.45
C ARG A 238 -10.02 -3.61 23.67
N VAL A 239 -11.04 -4.34 24.09
CA VAL A 239 -11.72 -4.12 25.36
C VAL A 239 -11.28 -5.24 26.31
N GLY A 240 -10.41 -4.94 27.27
CA GLY A 240 -10.12 -5.79 28.45
C GLY A 240 -9.37 -7.12 28.24
N LYS A 241 -8.94 -7.73 29.36
CA LYS A 241 -8.41 -9.11 29.44
C LYS A 241 -9.61 -10.08 29.49
N GLY A 242 -9.90 -10.74 28.36
CA GLY A 242 -10.95 -11.77 28.23
C GLY A 242 -11.93 -11.45 27.09
N TYR A 243 -11.94 -12.33 26.06
CA TYR A 243 -12.65 -12.26 24.77
C TYR A 243 -12.39 -11.02 23.90
N THR A 244 -11.51 -11.26 22.92
CA THR A 244 -10.94 -10.42 21.87
C THR A 244 -11.95 -9.70 20.96
N ALA A 245 -11.79 -8.37 20.81
CA ALA A 245 -12.24 -7.56 19.65
C ALA A 245 -13.72 -7.65 19.18
N LEU A 246 -14.68 -7.90 20.08
CA LEU A 246 -16.09 -8.12 19.69
C LEU A 246 -16.91 -6.86 19.40
N THR A 247 -16.34 -5.65 19.28
CA THR A 247 -17.14 -4.46 18.93
C THR A 247 -16.49 -3.56 17.88
N THR A 248 -17.33 -2.98 17.01
CA THR A 248 -16.93 -2.03 15.96
C THR A 248 -17.88 -0.83 15.90
N SER A 249 -17.38 0.30 15.39
CA SER A 249 -18.16 1.50 15.07
C SER A 249 -18.70 1.49 13.63
N GLU A 250 -18.21 0.59 12.80
CA GLU A 250 -18.63 0.46 11.40
C GLU A 250 -19.87 -0.43 11.28
N GLY A 251 -20.78 -0.10 10.36
CA GLY A 251 -21.90 -0.98 10.04
C GLY A 251 -21.46 -2.15 9.14
N THR A 252 -22.22 -3.25 9.15
CA THR A 252 -22.02 -4.42 8.24
C THR A 252 -23.09 -4.53 7.15
N THR A 253 -24.12 -3.68 7.23
CA THR A 253 -25.24 -3.62 6.29
C THR A 253 -25.19 -2.35 5.44
N ARG A 254 -25.83 -2.37 4.27
CA ARG A 254 -25.96 -1.21 3.35
C ARG A 254 -26.46 0.08 4.03
N TYR A 255 -27.24 -0.01 5.10
CA TYR A 255 -27.80 1.14 5.85
C TYR A 255 -26.94 1.63 7.04
N GLY A 256 -25.77 1.01 7.28
CA GLY A 256 -24.93 1.32 8.43
C GLY A 256 -24.43 2.77 8.46
N TRP A 257 -24.07 3.30 7.29
CA TRP A 257 -23.55 4.67 7.15
C TRP A 257 -24.64 5.74 7.37
N ALA A 258 -25.87 5.48 6.94
CA ALA A 258 -27.01 6.36 7.21
C ALA A 258 -27.29 6.46 8.72
N SER A 259 -27.27 5.32 9.44
CA SER A 259 -27.42 5.31 10.89
C SER A 259 -26.34 6.09 11.64
N MET A 260 -25.11 6.16 11.10
CA MET A 260 -24.00 6.94 11.64
C MET A 260 -24.23 8.44 11.44
N GLN A 261 -24.57 8.89 10.23
CA GLN A 261 -24.88 10.30 9.95
C GLN A 261 -26.05 10.81 10.78
N TYR A 262 -27.13 10.01 10.92
CA TYR A 262 -28.28 10.37 11.75
C TYR A 262 -27.90 10.53 13.23
N ALA A 263 -27.04 9.66 13.77
CA ALA A 263 -26.58 9.77 15.16
C ALA A 263 -25.74 11.04 15.39
N GLN A 264 -24.93 11.43 14.40
CA GLN A 264 -24.06 12.61 14.46
C GLN A 264 -24.88 13.92 14.38
N GLN A 265 -25.89 13.96 13.51
CA GLN A 265 -26.81 15.11 13.39
C GLN A 265 -27.75 15.28 14.59
N SER A 266 -28.10 14.17 15.27
CA SER A 266 -29.02 14.18 16.42
C SER A 266 -28.32 14.31 17.79
N GLY A 267 -26.99 14.47 17.82
CA GLY A 267 -26.22 14.57 19.07
C GLY A 267 -26.22 13.28 19.92
N ARG A 268 -26.60 12.14 19.33
CA ARG A 268 -26.83 10.90 20.06
C ARG A 268 -25.54 10.07 20.14
N ARG A 269 -25.14 9.67 21.35
CA ARG A 269 -23.92 8.85 21.56
C ARG A 269 -24.07 7.50 20.84
N MET A 270 -23.15 7.22 19.90
CA MET A 270 -23.17 5.99 19.11
C MET A 270 -22.96 4.77 20.02
N LYS A 271 -23.92 3.85 20.07
CA LYS A 271 -23.73 2.53 20.70
C LYS A 271 -22.81 1.70 19.80
N ARG A 272 -21.68 1.24 20.34
CA ARG A 272 -20.81 0.27 19.66
C ARG A 272 -21.59 -1.01 19.41
N ARG A 273 -21.42 -1.60 18.23
CA ARG A 273 -22.11 -2.81 17.80
C ARG A 273 -21.19 -4.00 17.94
N LEU A 274 -21.75 -5.21 17.97
CA LEU A 274 -20.92 -6.42 17.86
C LEU A 274 -20.15 -6.41 16.54
N SER A 275 -18.87 -6.76 16.58
CA SER A 275 -18.08 -7.03 15.39
C SER A 275 -18.57 -8.33 14.75
N ILE A 276 -18.13 -8.60 13.53
CA ILE A 276 -18.46 -9.86 12.85
C ILE A 276 -17.99 -11.05 13.69
N ASP A 277 -16.78 -10.99 14.26
CA ASP A 277 -16.32 -12.02 15.19
C ASP A 277 -17.22 -12.14 16.43
N GLY A 278 -17.78 -11.02 16.92
CA GLY A 278 -18.78 -11.01 17.99
C GLY A 278 -20.11 -11.64 17.62
N ILE A 279 -20.52 -11.57 16.36
CA ILE A 279 -21.78 -12.16 15.87
C ILE A 279 -21.62 -13.68 15.72
N TYR A 280 -20.50 -14.14 15.17
CA TYR A 280 -20.25 -15.57 14.90
C TYR A 280 -19.59 -16.33 16.07
N SER A 281 -19.42 -15.68 17.23
CA SER A 281 -18.96 -16.34 18.47
C SER A 281 -20.06 -16.58 19.51
N LEU A 282 -21.30 -16.19 19.17
CA LEU A 282 -22.52 -16.51 19.92
C LEU A 282 -23.08 -17.86 19.45
#